data_AF-A0A1M4WAC7-F1
#
_entry.id   AF-A0A1M4WAC7-F1
#
_cell.length_a   1.000
_cell.length_b   1.000
_cell.length_c   1.000
_cell.angle_alpha   90.00
_cell.angle_beta   90.00
_cell.angle_gamma   90.00
#
_symmetry.space_group_name_H-M   'P 1'
#
loop_
_entity.id
_entity.type
_entity.pdbx_description
1 polymer ?
#
loop_
_entity_poly.entity_id
_entity_poly.type
_entity_poly.pdbx_seq_one_letter_code
_entity_poly.pdbx_strand_id
1 'polypeptide(L)'
;MLKKLRQVEWLELLQTYDKHLEQVQDAIEGKRVWPGPFDVPAPNTQMPTSLRSYAEDLMNRTAELSVALREKMAVCRQVLEQSKQRSPDGRVVLVDVKA
;
A
#
# COMPACT_ATOMS: atom_id res chain seq x y z
N MET A 1 0.97 28.60 -22.82
CA MET A 1 0.08 27.41 -22.84
C MET A 1 0.77 26.14 -22.34
N LEU A 2 1.99 25.81 -22.79
CA LEU A 2 2.72 24.59 -22.41
C LEU A 2 2.90 24.35 -20.88
N LYS A 3 3.14 25.40 -20.08
CA LYS A 3 3.25 25.25 -18.61
C LYS A 3 1.94 24.79 -17.95
N LYS A 4 0.79 25.24 -18.47
CA LYS A 4 -0.53 24.84 -17.94
C LYS A 4 -0.84 23.39 -18.28
N LEU A 5 -0.56 22.96 -19.52
CA LEU A 5 -0.72 21.57 -19.96
C LEU A 5 0.09 20.59 -19.11
N ARG A 6 1.38 20.89 -18.84
CA ARG A 6 2.24 20.07 -17.97
C ARG A 6 1.69 19.94 -16.55
N GLN A 7 1.09 21.00 -16.02
CA GLN A 7 0.52 20.97 -14.67
C GLN A 7 -0.73 20.10 -14.61
N VAL A 8 -1.54 20.06 -15.66
CA VAL A 8 -2.74 19.22 -15.73
C VAL A 8 -2.35 17.74 -15.74
N GLU A 9 -1.41 17.34 -16.61
CA GLU A 9 -0.96 15.93 -16.71
C GLU A 9 -0.42 15.39 -15.38
N TRP A 10 0.40 16.19 -14.69
CA TRP A 10 0.94 15.80 -13.38
C TRP A 10 -0.15 15.77 -12.31
N LEU A 11 -1.07 16.73 -12.29
CA LEU A 11 -2.16 16.74 -11.32
C LEU A 11 -3.08 15.53 -11.50
N GLU A 12 -3.42 15.18 -12.74
CA GLU A 12 -4.22 13.99 -13.06
C GLU A 12 -3.54 12.69 -12.61
N LEU A 13 -2.23 12.56 -12.83
CA LEU A 13 -1.46 11.42 -12.31
C LEU A 13 -1.55 11.33 -10.79
N LEU A 14 -1.26 12.42 -10.08
CA LEU A 14 -1.23 12.44 -8.62
C LEU A 14 -2.61 12.15 -8.03
N GLN A 15 -3.68 12.71 -8.60
CA GLN A 15 -5.06 12.41 -8.19
C GLN A 15 -5.45 10.95 -8.46
N THR A 16 -4.97 10.38 -9.57
CA THR A 16 -5.20 8.97 -9.88
C THR A 16 -4.46 8.06 -8.89
N TYR A 17 -3.24 8.44 -8.51
CA TYR A 17 -2.47 7.74 -7.49
C TYR A 17 -3.11 7.84 -6.11
N ASP A 18 -3.64 9.00 -5.74
CA ASP A 18 -4.35 9.20 -4.47
C ASP A 18 -5.57 8.28 -4.34
N LYS A 19 -6.39 8.19 -5.39
CA LYS A 19 -7.51 7.23 -5.45
C LYS A 19 -7.05 5.78 -5.37
N HIS A 20 -5.91 5.45 -5.96
CA HIS A 20 -5.33 4.12 -5.83
C HIS A 20 -4.92 3.84 -4.38
N LEU A 21 -4.31 4.80 -3.68
CA LEU A 21 -3.97 4.66 -2.26
C LEU A 21 -5.22 4.51 -1.38
N GLU A 22 -6.32 5.20 -1.69
CA GLU A 22 -7.62 4.98 -1.02
C GLU A 22 -8.10 3.53 -1.18
N GLN A 23 -8.05 2.99 -2.41
CA GLN A 23 -8.45 1.60 -2.67
C GLN A 23 -7.55 0.59 -1.95
N VAL A 24 -6.24 0.85 -1.89
CA VAL A 24 -5.29 0.02 -1.14
C VAL A 24 -5.59 0.07 0.36
N GLN A 25 -5.88 1.25 0.89
CA GLN A 25 -6.28 1.42 2.29
C GLN A 25 -7.56 0.64 2.60
N ASP A 26 -8.60 0.79 1.79
CA ASP A 26 -9.87 0.06 1.93
C ASP A 26 -9.69 -1.47 1.86
N ALA A 27 -8.71 -1.93 1.07
CA ALA A 27 -8.36 -3.34 0.99
C ALA A 27 -7.67 -3.85 2.27
N ILE A 28 -6.73 -3.06 2.82
CA ILE A 28 -6.04 -3.36 4.08
C ILE A 28 -7.04 -3.42 5.24
N GLU A 29 -7.89 -2.40 5.37
CA GLU A 29 -8.91 -2.31 6.43
C GLU A 29 -9.96 -3.41 6.27
N GLY A 30 -10.40 -3.66 5.04
CA GLY A 30 -11.33 -4.73 4.70
C GLY A 30 -10.73 -6.14 4.73
N LYS A 31 -9.43 -6.30 5.02
CA LYS A 31 -8.69 -7.58 4.99
C LYS A 31 -8.85 -8.34 3.66
N ARG A 32 -8.88 -7.62 2.55
CA ARG A 32 -9.02 -8.15 1.18
C ARG A 32 -7.75 -7.93 0.39
N VAL A 33 -7.53 -8.76 -0.62
CA VAL A 33 -6.47 -8.54 -1.61
C VAL A 33 -6.97 -7.58 -2.66
N TRP A 34 -6.28 -6.46 -2.86
CA TRP A 34 -6.47 -5.61 -4.02
C TRP A 34 -5.63 -6.14 -5.20
N PRO A 35 -6.26 -6.53 -6.33
CA PRO A 35 -5.54 -7.24 -7.41
C PRO A 35 -4.86 -6.33 -8.44
N GLY A 36 -5.11 -5.02 -8.42
CA GLY A 36 -4.67 -4.12 -9.48
C GLY A 36 -3.39 -3.35 -9.14
N PRO A 37 -2.28 -3.53 -9.88
CA PRO A 37 -1.12 -2.64 -9.77
C PRO A 37 -1.48 -1.22 -10.24
N PHE A 38 -0.65 -0.24 -9.86
CA PHE A 38 -0.73 1.12 -10.37
C PHE A 38 0.13 1.25 -11.64
N ASP A 39 -0.51 1.16 -12.81
CA ASP A 39 0.17 1.11 -14.12
C ASP A 39 0.10 2.43 -14.90
N VAL A 40 -0.27 3.55 -14.25
CA VAL A 40 -0.37 4.84 -14.94
C VAL A 40 1.04 5.38 -15.20
N PRO A 41 1.41 5.65 -16.47
CA PRO A 41 2.74 6.16 -16.79
C PRO A 41 2.93 7.59 -16.28
N ALA A 42 4.11 7.89 -15.79
CA ALA A 42 4.47 9.26 -15.42
C ALA A 42 4.54 10.15 -16.68
N PRO A 43 4.08 11.43 -16.61
CA PRO A 43 4.27 12.38 -17.68
C PRO A 43 5.75 12.52 -18.05
N ASN A 44 6.05 12.62 -19.36
CA ASN A 44 7.42 12.78 -19.87
C ASN A 44 7.96 14.21 -19.71
N THR A 45 7.58 14.89 -18.62
CA THR A 45 7.94 16.27 -18.34
C THR A 45 8.30 16.41 -16.87
N GLN A 46 9.14 17.39 -16.52
CA GLN A 46 9.48 17.63 -15.12
C GLN A 46 8.23 18.07 -14.32
N MET A 47 8.04 17.47 -13.14
CA MET A 47 6.96 17.82 -12.23
C MET A 47 7.04 19.30 -11.82
N PRO A 48 5.93 20.07 -11.96
CA PRO A 48 5.88 21.44 -11.48
C PRO A 48 6.13 21.52 -9.97
N THR A 49 6.94 22.49 -9.53
CA THR A 49 7.24 22.73 -8.11
C THR A 49 5.98 22.96 -7.26
N SER A 50 4.92 23.53 -7.85
CA SER A 50 3.64 23.73 -7.18
C SER A 50 2.93 22.45 -6.75
N LEU A 51 3.27 21.31 -7.34
CA LEU A 51 2.70 19.99 -7.00
C LEU A 51 3.59 19.18 -6.05
N ARG A 52 4.76 19.72 -5.66
CA ARG A 52 5.73 19.00 -4.83
C ARG A 52 5.15 18.57 -3.48
N SER A 53 4.49 19.48 -2.76
CA SER A 53 3.88 19.16 -1.46
C SER A 53 2.87 18.03 -1.59
N TYR A 54 2.02 18.08 -2.63
CA TYR A 54 1.03 17.02 -2.85
C TYR A 54 1.69 15.67 -3.13
N ALA A 55 2.76 15.65 -3.95
CA ALA A 55 3.52 14.43 -4.19
C ALA A 55 4.19 13.90 -2.91
N GLU A 56 4.74 14.77 -2.07
CA GLU A 56 5.34 14.40 -0.77
C GLU A 56 4.30 13.79 0.18
N ASP A 57 3.08 14.36 0.25
CA ASP A 57 1.98 13.82 1.05
C ASP A 57 1.60 12.39 0.59
N LEU A 58 1.50 12.19 -0.73
CA LEU A 58 1.22 10.87 -1.30
C LEU A 58 2.34 9.86 -1.04
N MET A 59 3.61 10.29 -1.06
CA MET A 59 4.75 9.45 -0.70
C MET A 59 4.69 9.03 0.79
N ASN A 60 4.37 9.96 1.69
CA ASN A 60 4.23 9.66 3.11
C ASN A 60 3.09 8.66 3.35
N ARG A 61 1.93 8.88 2.75
CA ARG A 61 0.78 7.95 2.82
C ARG A 61 1.15 6.57 2.29
N THR A 62 1.91 6.48 1.21
CA THR A 62 2.40 5.22 0.65
C THR A 62 3.31 4.48 1.65
N ALA A 63 4.19 5.20 2.35
CA ALA A 63 5.07 4.63 3.36
C ALA A 63 4.27 4.08 4.56
N GLU A 64 3.26 4.82 5.03
CA GLU A 64 2.37 4.39 6.11
C GLU A 64 1.61 3.11 5.75
N LEU A 65 0.98 3.07 4.57
CA LEU A 65 0.27 1.88 4.08
C LEU A 65 1.22 0.68 3.91
N SER A 66 2.46 0.93 3.48
CA SER A 66 3.50 -0.11 3.37
C SER A 66 3.88 -0.70 4.72
N VAL A 67 3.97 0.12 5.77
CA VAL A 67 4.21 -0.35 7.15
C VAL A 67 3.04 -1.21 7.62
N ALA A 68 1.81 -0.72 7.47
CA ALA A 68 0.60 -1.46 7.86
C ALA A 68 0.52 -2.85 7.17
N LEU A 69 0.85 -2.92 5.87
CA LEU A 69 0.90 -4.19 5.13
C LEU A 69 1.96 -5.15 5.69
N ARG A 70 3.16 -4.66 6.00
CA ARG A 70 4.24 -5.49 6.56
C ARG A 70 3.87 -6.05 7.92
N GLU A 71 3.22 -5.27 8.77
CA GLU A 71 2.73 -5.73 10.08
C GLU A 71 1.72 -6.87 9.92
N LYS A 72 0.74 -6.72 9.02
CA LYS A 72 -0.23 -7.79 8.73
C LYS A 72 0.45 -9.05 8.19
N MET A 73 1.41 -8.91 7.27
CA MET A 73 2.19 -10.04 6.75
C MET A 73 3.01 -10.73 7.85
N ALA A 74 3.57 -9.98 8.80
CA ALA A 74 4.30 -10.53 9.94
C ALA A 74 3.38 -11.38 10.82
N VAL A 75 2.16 -10.92 11.11
CA VAL A 75 1.15 -11.69 11.84
C VAL A 75 0.80 -12.98 11.10
N CYS A 76 0.51 -12.90 9.79
CA CYS A 76 0.22 -14.10 8.99
C CYS A 76 1.38 -15.09 9.01
N ARG A 77 2.62 -14.60 8.90
CA ARG A 77 3.83 -15.43 8.98
C ARG A 77 3.94 -16.12 10.34
N GLN A 78 3.74 -15.38 11.43
CA GLN A 78 3.79 -15.92 12.79
C GLN A 78 2.73 -17.01 13.01
N VAL A 79 1.48 -16.77 12.59
CA VAL A 79 0.40 -17.77 12.66
C VAL A 79 0.78 -19.03 11.87
N LEU A 80 1.34 -18.89 10.67
CA LEU A 80 1.77 -20.03 9.85
C LEU A 80 2.94 -20.79 10.49
N GLU A 81 3.92 -20.11 11.07
CA GLU A 81 5.04 -20.73 11.78
C GLU A 81 4.57 -21.50 13.02
N GLN A 82 3.68 -20.91 13.81
CA GLN A 82 3.10 -21.57 14.99
C GLN A 82 2.20 -22.75 14.59
N SER A 83 1.44 -22.66 13.50
CA SER A 83 0.62 -23.78 13.02
C SER A 83 1.44 -25.02 12.61
N LYS A 84 2.72 -24.83 12.23
CA LYS A 84 3.64 -25.91 11.90
C LYS A 84 4.30 -26.53 13.14
N GLN A 85 4.26 -25.86 14.30
CA GLN A 85 4.78 -26.43 15.54
C GLN A 85 3.83 -27.54 16.00
N ARG A 86 4.31 -28.79 15.90
CA ARG A 86 3.64 -29.93 16.50
C ARG A 86 4.07 -30.05 17.96
N SER A 87 3.14 -30.46 18.82
CA SER A 87 3.50 -30.90 20.16
C SER A 87 4.43 -32.14 20.08
N PRO A 88 5.23 -32.44 21.12
CA PRO A 88 6.12 -33.61 21.13
C PRO A 88 5.39 -34.94 20.88
N ASP A 89 4.09 -34.99 21.15
CA ASP A 89 3.16 -36.10 20.94
C ASP A 89 2.38 -36.03 19.62
N GLY A 90 2.72 -35.10 18.72
CA GLY A 90 2.22 -35.04 17.33
C GLY A 90 0.87 -34.37 17.13
N ARG A 91 0.29 -33.72 18.14
CA ARG A 91 -0.98 -33.00 18.04
C ARG A 91 -0.77 -31.56 17.53
N VAL A 92 -1.78 -31.04 16.82
CA VAL A 92 -1.82 -29.64 16.38
C VAL A 92 -2.16 -28.78 17.59
N VAL A 93 -1.27 -27.86 17.96
CA VAL A 93 -1.53 -26.88 19.04
C VAL A 93 -2.12 -25.64 18.40
N LEU A 94 -3.36 -25.29 18.75
CA LEU A 94 -3.93 -23.99 18.43
C LEU A 94 -3.25 -22.95 19.34
N VAL A 95 -2.30 -22.20 18.79
CA VAL A 95 -1.66 -21.11 19.52
C VAL A 95 -2.55 -19.88 19.39
N ASP A 96 -3.03 -19.37 20.53
CA ASP A 96 -3.77 -18.12 20.60
C ASP A 96 -2.79 -16.96 20.34
N VAL A 97 -2.85 -16.40 19.13
CA VAL A 97 -2.00 -15.26 18.74
C VAL A 97 -2.76 -14.00 19.14
N LYS A 98 -2.39 -13.42 20.28
CA LYS A 98 -2.86 -12.07 20.63
C LYS A 98 -2.30 -11.08 19.62
N ALA A 99 -3.19 -10.55 18.78
CA ALA A 99 -2.95 -9.46 17.83
C ALA A 99 -2.75 -8.12 18.57
#